data_AF-A0A5R8M5K1-F1
#
_entry.id   AF-A0A5R8M5K1-F1
#
_cell.length_a   1.000
_cell.length_b   1.000
_cell.length_c   1.000
_cell.angle_alpha   90.00
_cell.angle_beta   90.00
_cell.angle_gamma   90.00
#
_symmetry.space_group_name_H-M   'P 1'
#
loop_
_entity.id
_entity.type
_entity.pdbx_description
1 polymer ?
#
loop_
_entity_poly.entity_id
_entity_poly.type
_entity_poly.pdbx_seq_one_letter_code
_entity_poly.pdbx_strand_id
1 'polypeptide(L)'
;TGLAQQSVEDAVFVPAVRKDRDETRALIEALGRLHVQGIAVDWEAVLGSGRFVDLPTYAFQHERFWVPVTADSGDVDAAGLRAIDHPVLRAAISAPDSDTHTFTGRLSLAGQPWLADHQVNGRVVVPGAALVELALRVGQELDSPHVRELTLQAPLLVSADGGVHVQLVAGPCDESGGRQVSIHSRNANAGEWVQHAQGVLVGQSEEPPVGPSQWPPAGARPVDVEHLYDDLAMSGLEYGPLFQGLVAAWQHEGAVFAEIALPEQGYVEAGRFGLHPALLDASLHAAALGDLVPRAEGRPYLPFAWSGVELHAAGATGLRVKVSRGSSDTSIV
;
A
#
# COMPACT_ATOMS: atom_id res chain seq x y z
N THR A 1 38.37 48.45 -38.78
CA THR A 1 37.13 47.64 -38.83
C THR A 1 35.94 48.42 -39.37
N GLY A 2 35.76 49.71 -39.03
CA GLY A 2 34.57 50.50 -39.44
C GLY A 2 34.28 50.56 -40.95
N LEU A 3 35.28 50.79 -41.80
CA LEU A 3 35.09 50.80 -43.27
C LEU A 3 34.71 49.43 -43.85
N ALA A 4 35.26 48.35 -43.30
CA ALA A 4 34.98 46.99 -43.75
C ALA A 4 33.58 46.52 -43.32
N GLN A 5 33.12 46.89 -42.12
CA GLN A 5 31.76 46.66 -41.65
C GLN A 5 30.69 47.33 -42.51
N GLN A 6 31.00 48.47 -43.13
CA GLN A 6 30.10 49.18 -44.04
C GLN A 6 30.08 48.58 -45.46
N SER A 7 31.01 47.67 -45.76
CA SER A 7 31.18 47.09 -47.11
C SER A 7 30.65 45.65 -47.22
N VAL A 8 30.30 45.01 -46.08
CA VAL A 8 29.82 43.64 -46.02
C VAL A 8 28.67 43.57 -45.01
N GLU A 9 27.45 43.37 -45.50
CA GLU A 9 26.30 42.99 -44.70
C GLU A 9 26.49 41.50 -44.33
N ASP A 10 26.36 41.13 -43.05
CA ASP A 10 26.48 39.74 -42.53
C ASP A 10 27.90 39.16 -42.32
N ALA A 11 28.87 39.98 -41.91
CA ALA A 11 30.16 39.49 -41.41
C ALA A 11 30.52 40.02 -40.01
N VAL A 12 31.10 39.15 -39.19
CA VAL A 12 31.67 39.53 -37.87
C VAL A 12 33.12 39.96 -38.05
N PHE A 13 33.42 41.22 -37.74
CA PHE A 13 34.77 41.76 -37.79
C PHE A 13 35.40 41.85 -36.40
N VAL A 14 36.38 40.99 -36.14
CA VAL A 14 37.06 40.92 -34.86
C VAL A 14 38.52 41.39 -34.99
N PRO A 15 38.93 42.48 -34.32
CA PRO A 15 40.32 42.93 -34.39
C PRO A 15 41.21 42.04 -33.52
N ALA A 16 42.20 41.39 -34.13
CA ALA A 16 43.19 40.55 -33.44
C ALA A 16 44.31 41.36 -32.77
N VAL A 17 44.51 42.62 -33.17
CA VAL A 17 45.51 43.54 -32.61
C VAL A 17 44.90 44.94 -32.47
N ARG A 18 45.27 45.67 -31.42
CA ARG A 18 44.91 47.07 -31.23
C ARG A 18 46.10 47.87 -30.72
N LYS A 19 46.18 49.13 -31.16
CA LYS A 19 47.12 50.10 -30.59
C LYS A 19 46.86 50.23 -29.07
N ASP A 20 47.94 50.34 -28.29
CA ASP A 20 47.92 50.54 -26.84
C ASP A 20 47.26 49.40 -26.04
N ARG A 21 47.29 48.16 -26.57
CA ARG A 21 46.90 46.95 -25.85
C ARG A 21 47.95 45.86 -25.97
N ASP A 22 48.04 45.04 -24.93
CA ASP A 22 48.85 43.81 -24.96
C ASP A 22 48.38 42.88 -26.09
N GLU A 23 49.33 42.40 -26.88
CA GLU A 23 49.06 41.62 -28.10
C GLU A 23 48.44 40.26 -27.78
N THR A 24 48.95 39.56 -26.76
CA THR A 24 48.43 38.25 -26.33
C THR A 24 47.00 38.37 -25.84
N ARG A 25 46.71 39.38 -25.01
CA ARG A 25 45.36 39.67 -24.55
C ARG A 25 44.42 40.01 -25.70
N ALA A 26 44.85 40.85 -26.65
CA ALA A 26 44.04 41.24 -27.80
C ALA A 26 43.69 40.03 -28.68
N LEU A 27 44.62 39.09 -28.86
CA LEU A 27 44.41 37.87 -29.62
C LEU A 27 43.45 36.89 -28.91
N ILE A 28 43.61 36.66 -27.61
CA ILE A 28 42.69 35.78 -26.84
C ILE A 28 41.28 36.36 -26.81
N GLU A 29 41.14 37.68 -26.61
CA GLU A 29 39.84 38.36 -26.69
C GLU A 29 39.20 38.22 -28.09
N ALA A 30 40.01 38.22 -29.15
CA ALA A 30 39.53 38.02 -30.51
C ALA A 30 39.03 36.59 -30.75
N LEU A 31 39.80 35.58 -30.33
CA LEU A 31 39.40 34.17 -30.43
C LEU A 31 38.13 33.88 -29.61
N GLY A 32 38.04 34.44 -28.39
CA GLY A 32 36.83 34.33 -27.57
C GLY A 32 35.59 34.94 -28.24
N ARG A 33 35.75 36.08 -28.93
CA ARG A 33 34.65 36.69 -29.70
C ARG A 33 34.21 35.82 -30.88
N LEU A 34 35.14 35.19 -31.59
CA LEU A 34 34.81 34.26 -32.67
C LEU A 34 34.05 33.04 -32.12
N HIS A 35 34.52 32.48 -31.01
CA HIS A 35 33.89 31.32 -30.35
C HIS A 35 32.45 31.60 -29.90
N VAL A 36 32.20 32.74 -29.25
CA VAL A 36 30.84 33.15 -28.83
C VAL A 36 29.90 33.37 -30.03
N GLN A 37 30.45 33.69 -31.20
CA GLN A 37 29.70 33.82 -32.46
C GLN A 37 29.52 32.48 -33.20
N GLY A 38 29.89 31.36 -32.57
CA GLY A 38 29.71 30.01 -33.12
C GLY A 38 30.81 29.55 -34.08
N ILE A 39 31.89 30.33 -34.23
CA ILE A 39 33.05 29.92 -35.03
C ILE A 39 33.89 28.95 -34.20
N ALA A 40 34.14 27.76 -34.74
CA ALA A 40 34.99 26.77 -34.09
C ALA A 40 36.42 27.33 -33.91
N VAL A 41 36.91 27.30 -32.66
CA VAL A 41 38.28 27.66 -32.29
C VAL A 41 38.91 26.40 -31.71
N ASP A 42 40.09 26.05 -32.23
CA ASP A 42 40.91 24.98 -31.67
C ASP A 42 41.61 25.48 -30.39
N TRP A 43 40.93 25.33 -29.26
CA TRP A 43 41.46 25.76 -27.96
C TRP A 43 42.64 24.92 -27.50
N GLU A 44 42.81 23.70 -28.00
CA GLU A 44 43.95 22.84 -27.68
C GLU A 44 45.22 23.39 -28.33
N ALA A 45 45.14 23.84 -29.59
CA ALA A 45 46.25 24.53 -30.26
C ALA A 45 46.60 25.88 -29.62
N VAL A 46 45.62 26.57 -29.03
CA VAL A 46 45.81 27.91 -28.43
C VAL A 46 46.35 27.84 -27.00
N LEU A 47 45.85 26.91 -26.18
CA LEU A 47 46.18 26.82 -24.75
C LEU A 47 47.25 25.77 -24.44
N GLY A 48 47.48 24.82 -25.35
CA GLY A 48 48.38 23.68 -25.15
C GLY A 48 47.85 22.69 -24.13
N SER A 49 48.76 21.88 -23.56
CA SER A 49 48.42 20.87 -22.56
C SER A 49 48.03 21.48 -21.21
N GLY A 50 46.92 21.02 -20.62
CA GLY A 50 46.45 21.43 -19.30
C GLY A 50 45.83 20.27 -18.51
N ARG A 51 45.29 20.58 -17.32
CA ARG A 51 44.55 19.63 -16.47
C ARG A 51 43.09 20.07 -16.38
N PHE A 52 42.16 19.14 -16.62
CA PHE A 52 40.74 19.39 -16.36
C PHE A 52 40.48 19.62 -14.87
N VAL A 53 39.67 20.62 -14.55
CA VAL A 53 39.24 20.94 -13.20
C VAL A 53 37.72 20.92 -13.15
N ASP A 54 37.17 20.54 -12.00
CA ASP A 54 35.73 20.59 -11.80
C ASP A 54 35.24 22.04 -11.82
N LEU A 55 34.23 22.31 -12.63
CA LEU A 55 33.51 23.56 -12.69
C LEU A 55 32.11 23.37 -12.10
N PRO A 56 31.45 24.44 -11.63
CA PRO A 56 30.04 24.38 -11.27
C PRO A 56 29.23 23.75 -12.40
N THR A 57 28.25 22.92 -12.02
CA THR A 57 27.38 22.26 -12.99
C THR A 57 26.56 23.30 -13.76
N TYR A 58 26.11 22.91 -14.96
CA TYR A 58 25.22 23.75 -15.76
C TYR A 58 24.00 24.16 -14.95
N ALA A 59 23.70 25.46 -14.91
CA ALA A 59 22.53 26.00 -14.23
C ALA A 59 21.27 25.69 -15.06
N PHE A 60 20.75 24.47 -14.93
CA PHE A 60 19.49 24.09 -15.56
C PHE A 60 18.38 25.07 -15.16
N GLN A 61 17.56 25.46 -16.13
CA GLN A 61 16.34 26.22 -15.86
C GLN A 61 15.34 25.27 -15.22
N HIS A 62 15.21 25.35 -13.89
CA HIS A 62 14.28 24.53 -13.12
C HIS A 62 12.84 25.04 -13.30
N GLU A 63 12.20 24.61 -14.37
CA GLU A 63 10.76 24.75 -14.55
C GLU A 63 10.05 23.47 -14.13
N ARG A 64 8.96 23.64 -13.39
CA ARG A 64 8.14 22.52 -12.91
C ARG A 64 7.27 22.02 -14.06
N PHE A 65 7.80 21.07 -14.83
CA PHE A 65 7.02 20.31 -15.81
C PHE A 65 6.41 19.08 -15.13
N TRP A 66 5.21 19.24 -14.58
CA TRP A 66 4.41 18.15 -14.03
C TRP A 66 3.08 18.08 -14.77
N VAL A 67 2.55 16.89 -15.03
CA VAL A 67 1.17 16.76 -15.51
C VAL A 67 0.26 17.31 -14.41
N PRO A 68 -0.52 18.36 -14.65
CA PRO A 68 -1.47 18.84 -13.65
C PRO A 68 -2.45 17.71 -13.41
N VAL A 69 -2.51 17.23 -12.17
CA VAL A 69 -3.61 16.38 -11.71
C VAL A 69 -4.83 17.31 -11.66
N THR A 70 -5.51 17.46 -12.79
CA THR A 70 -6.91 17.91 -12.75
C THR A 70 -7.65 16.86 -11.94
N ALA A 71 -8.39 17.30 -10.93
CA ALA A 71 -9.16 16.47 -10.02
C ALA A 71 -10.36 15.79 -10.69
N ASP A 72 -10.15 15.18 -11.86
CA ASP A 72 -11.12 14.41 -12.64
C ASP A 72 -10.66 12.95 -12.86
N SER A 73 -9.47 12.57 -12.37
CA SER A 73 -9.02 11.16 -12.39
C SER A 73 -9.58 10.33 -11.22
N GLY A 74 -10.70 10.76 -10.64
CA GLY A 74 -11.28 10.15 -9.42
C GLY A 74 -12.72 10.52 -9.13
N ASP A 75 -13.36 11.39 -9.93
CA ASP A 75 -14.81 11.61 -9.83
C ASP A 75 -15.55 10.47 -10.54
N VAL A 76 -15.70 9.38 -9.81
CA VAL A 76 -16.50 8.23 -10.27
C VAL A 76 -18.00 8.58 -10.30
N ASP A 77 -18.43 9.65 -9.63
CA ASP A 77 -19.81 10.13 -9.64
C ASP A 77 -20.17 10.69 -11.03
N ALA A 78 -19.23 11.35 -11.72
CA ALA A 78 -19.41 11.77 -13.11
C ALA A 78 -19.63 10.59 -14.09
N ALA A 79 -19.15 9.39 -13.73
CA ALA A 79 -19.41 8.14 -14.46
C ALA A 79 -20.69 7.42 -13.97
N GLY A 80 -21.47 8.04 -13.08
CA GLY A 80 -22.68 7.48 -12.49
C GLY A 80 -22.44 6.39 -11.44
N LEU A 81 -21.21 6.27 -10.92
CA LEU A 81 -20.87 5.34 -9.85
C LEU A 81 -20.79 6.10 -8.54
N ARG A 82 -21.18 5.49 -7.43
CA ARG A 82 -21.11 6.15 -6.13
C ARG A 82 -19.69 6.07 -5.57
N ALA A 83 -19.06 7.20 -5.27
CA ALA A 83 -17.75 7.21 -4.60
C ALA A 83 -17.78 6.53 -3.22
N ILE A 84 -16.71 5.78 -2.91
CA ILE A 84 -16.46 5.16 -1.61
C ILE A 84 -15.16 5.73 -1.06
N ASP A 85 -15.22 6.36 0.12
CA ASP A 85 -14.02 6.74 0.85
C ASP A 85 -13.45 5.51 1.56
N HIS A 86 -12.51 4.84 0.88
CA HIS A 86 -11.78 3.70 1.39
C HIS A 86 -10.44 3.53 0.65
N PRO A 87 -9.36 3.05 1.29
CA PRO A 87 -8.05 2.91 0.64
C PRO A 87 -7.99 1.93 -0.53
N VAL A 88 -8.91 0.95 -0.58
CA VAL A 88 -8.98 -0.09 -1.63
C VAL A 88 -10.20 0.09 -2.53
N LEU A 89 -11.42 -0.10 -2.00
CA LEU A 89 -12.68 0.18 -2.69
C LEU A 89 -12.83 1.68 -2.97
N ARG A 90 -13.19 2.04 -4.21
CA ARG A 90 -13.28 3.44 -4.66
C ARG A 90 -14.64 3.82 -5.22
N ALA A 91 -15.40 2.84 -5.71
CA ALA A 91 -16.71 3.08 -6.29
C ALA A 91 -17.67 1.92 -6.02
N ALA A 92 -18.96 2.23 -5.99
CA ALA A 92 -20.04 1.27 -5.91
C ALA A 92 -21.04 1.46 -7.05
N ILE A 93 -21.61 0.35 -7.51
CA ILE A 93 -22.62 0.29 -8.56
C ILE A 93 -23.78 -0.55 -8.05
N SER A 94 -24.99 0.00 -8.10
CA SER A 94 -26.22 -0.69 -7.73
C SER A 94 -26.98 -1.10 -8.99
N ALA A 95 -27.30 -2.38 -9.11
CA ALA A 95 -28.16 -2.88 -10.17
C ALA A 95 -29.63 -2.51 -9.86
N PRO A 96 -30.32 -1.77 -10.75
CA PRO A 96 -31.64 -1.21 -10.46
C PRO A 96 -32.76 -2.27 -10.36
N ASP A 97 -32.52 -3.49 -10.84
CA ASP A 97 -33.51 -4.55 -11.01
C ASP A 97 -33.34 -5.74 -10.04
N SER A 98 -32.25 -5.78 -9.26
CA SER A 98 -31.85 -7.00 -8.53
C SER A 98 -31.30 -6.76 -7.11
N ASP A 99 -31.33 -5.52 -6.60
CA ASP A 99 -30.71 -5.12 -5.32
C ASP A 99 -29.28 -5.67 -5.12
N THR A 100 -28.59 -5.87 -6.26
CA THR A 100 -27.22 -6.36 -6.30
C THR A 100 -26.29 -5.16 -6.36
N HIS A 101 -25.30 -5.13 -5.47
CA HIS A 101 -24.34 -4.03 -5.35
C HIS A 101 -22.95 -4.54 -5.63
N THR A 102 -22.22 -3.87 -6.53
CA THR A 102 -20.83 -4.18 -6.84
C THR A 102 -19.94 -3.05 -6.36
N PHE A 103 -19.03 -3.34 -5.45
CA PHE A 103 -18.01 -2.42 -4.97
C PHE A 103 -16.70 -2.75 -5.67
N THR A 104 -16.05 -1.75 -6.26
CA THR A 104 -14.83 -1.94 -7.04
C THR A 104 -13.68 -1.12 -6.51
N GLY A 105 -12.48 -1.67 -6.63
CA GLY A 105 -11.23 -1.06 -6.20
C GLY A 105 -10.03 -1.64 -6.92
N ARG A 106 -8.84 -1.25 -6.46
CA ARG A 106 -7.58 -1.76 -7.00
C ARG A 106 -6.57 -1.98 -5.87
N LEU A 107 -5.92 -3.15 -5.91
CA LEU A 107 -4.80 -3.49 -5.03
C LEU A 107 -3.50 -3.47 -5.83
N SER A 108 -2.48 -2.79 -5.30
CA SER A 108 -1.12 -2.78 -5.85
C SER A 108 -0.13 -2.30 -4.80
N LEU A 109 1.14 -2.68 -4.91
CA LEU A 109 2.17 -2.18 -3.98
C LEU A 109 2.32 -0.65 -4.02
N ALA A 110 2.08 -0.02 -5.17
CA ALA A 110 2.12 1.44 -5.29
C ALA A 110 0.95 2.14 -4.56
N GLY A 111 -0.22 1.50 -4.54
CA GLY A 111 -1.43 2.05 -3.90
C GLY A 111 -1.55 1.69 -2.42
N GLN A 112 -1.04 0.52 -2.03
CA GLN A 112 -1.07 -0.02 -0.68
C GLN A 112 0.31 -0.63 -0.37
N PRO A 113 1.31 0.18 0.00
CA PRO A 113 2.68 -0.29 0.25
C PRO A 113 2.76 -1.37 1.33
N TRP A 114 1.84 -1.35 2.30
CA TRP A 114 1.74 -2.35 3.36
C TRP A 114 1.56 -3.79 2.84
N LEU A 115 1.04 -3.99 1.63
CA LEU A 115 0.92 -5.32 1.05
C LEU A 115 2.27 -6.04 0.92
N ALA A 116 3.38 -5.31 0.74
CA ALA A 116 4.71 -5.89 0.61
C ALA A 116 5.17 -6.63 1.88
N ASP A 117 4.60 -6.28 3.03
CA ASP A 117 4.93 -6.84 4.34
C ASP A 117 4.13 -8.12 4.67
N HIS A 118 3.31 -8.63 3.75
CA HIS A 118 2.60 -9.89 3.95
C HIS A 118 2.92 -10.88 2.82
N GLN A 119 3.87 -11.79 3.09
CA GLN A 119 4.35 -12.76 2.12
C GLN A 119 4.16 -14.20 2.58
N VAL A 120 3.79 -15.05 1.64
CA VAL A 120 3.68 -16.51 1.84
C VAL A 120 4.57 -17.21 0.83
N ASN A 121 5.61 -17.90 1.31
CA ASN A 121 6.65 -18.54 0.51
C ASN A 121 7.25 -17.56 -0.54
N GLY A 122 7.69 -16.38 -0.09
CA GLY A 122 8.29 -15.34 -0.93
C GLY A 122 7.36 -14.66 -1.94
N ARG A 123 6.03 -14.80 -1.80
CA ARG A 123 5.04 -14.14 -2.69
C ARG A 123 4.17 -13.20 -1.89
N VAL A 124 3.93 -12.00 -2.39
CA VAL A 124 2.95 -11.07 -1.81
C VAL A 124 1.55 -11.64 -1.96
N VAL A 125 0.94 -11.97 -0.83
CA VAL A 125 -0.43 -12.47 -0.73
C VAL A 125 -1.24 -11.45 0.05
N VAL A 126 -2.41 -11.07 -0.47
CA VAL A 126 -3.33 -10.22 0.32
C VAL A 126 -3.80 -11.03 1.53
N PRO A 127 -3.65 -10.50 2.76
CA PRO A 127 -4.03 -11.23 3.97
C PRO A 127 -5.54 -11.48 3.98
N GLY A 128 -5.96 -12.59 4.58
CA GLY A 128 -7.38 -12.89 4.81
C GLY A 128 -8.07 -11.76 5.58
N ALA A 129 -7.35 -11.15 6.53
CA ALA A 129 -7.79 -9.98 7.28
C ALA A 129 -8.20 -8.79 6.37
N ALA A 130 -7.51 -8.56 5.25
CA ALA A 130 -7.91 -7.52 4.31
C ALA A 130 -9.24 -7.87 3.61
N LEU A 131 -9.47 -9.14 3.27
CA LEU A 131 -10.74 -9.56 2.65
C LEU A 131 -11.93 -9.43 3.62
N VAL A 132 -11.69 -9.71 4.91
CA VAL A 132 -12.68 -9.46 5.99
C VAL A 132 -12.95 -7.98 6.15
N GLU A 133 -11.92 -7.13 6.16
CA GLU A 133 -12.07 -5.68 6.25
C GLU A 133 -12.90 -5.12 5.08
N LEU A 134 -12.64 -5.59 3.84
CA LEU A 134 -13.46 -5.23 2.68
C LEU A 134 -14.93 -5.63 2.85
N ALA A 135 -15.19 -6.83 3.41
CA ALA A 135 -16.54 -7.31 3.67
C ALA A 135 -17.26 -6.48 4.74
N LEU A 136 -16.56 -6.12 5.84
CA LEU A 136 -17.08 -5.23 6.87
C LEU A 136 -17.41 -3.84 6.31
N ARG A 137 -16.53 -3.27 5.48
CA ARG A 137 -16.76 -1.99 4.82
C ARG A 137 -18.00 -2.02 3.94
N VAL A 138 -18.16 -3.06 3.11
CA VAL A 138 -19.38 -3.24 2.29
C VAL A 138 -20.61 -3.47 3.17
N GLY A 139 -20.48 -4.22 4.26
CA GLY A 139 -21.56 -4.40 5.22
C GLY A 139 -22.07 -3.10 5.79
N GLN A 140 -21.18 -2.20 6.21
CA GLN A 140 -21.54 -0.87 6.67
C GLN A 140 -22.26 -0.04 5.59
N GLU A 141 -21.81 -0.13 4.33
CA GLU A 141 -22.42 0.58 3.20
C GLU A 141 -23.82 0.06 2.82
N LEU A 142 -24.21 -1.13 3.30
CA LEU A 142 -25.46 -1.81 2.98
C LEU A 142 -26.33 -2.10 4.22
N ASP A 143 -26.05 -1.45 5.36
CA ASP A 143 -26.73 -1.69 6.64
C ASP A 143 -26.74 -3.18 7.07
N SER A 144 -25.70 -3.91 6.69
CA SER A 144 -25.45 -5.33 7.04
C SER A 144 -24.03 -5.50 7.61
N PRO A 145 -23.70 -4.85 8.75
CA PRO A 145 -22.32 -4.64 9.19
C PRO A 145 -21.63 -5.89 9.75
N HIS A 146 -22.36 -7.00 9.94
CA HIS A 146 -21.83 -8.22 10.54
C HIS A 146 -21.49 -9.28 9.48
N VAL A 147 -20.27 -9.80 9.52
CA VAL A 147 -19.85 -10.93 8.68
C VAL A 147 -20.20 -12.22 9.41
N ARG A 148 -21.35 -12.81 9.05
CA ARG A 148 -21.79 -14.08 9.64
C ARG A 148 -20.79 -15.18 9.31
N GLU A 149 -20.38 -15.24 8.06
CA GLU A 149 -19.36 -16.18 7.57
C GLU A 149 -18.65 -15.60 6.35
N LEU A 150 -17.35 -15.85 6.23
CA LEU A 150 -16.55 -15.60 5.04
C LEU A 150 -15.52 -16.72 4.87
N THR A 151 -15.67 -17.53 3.82
CA THR A 151 -14.73 -18.58 3.45
C THR A 151 -13.75 -18.07 2.40
N LEU A 152 -12.46 -18.33 2.62
CA LEU A 152 -11.37 -18.02 1.69
C LEU A 152 -11.12 -19.23 0.78
N GLN A 153 -11.21 -19.04 -0.53
CA GLN A 153 -11.19 -20.10 -1.53
C GLN A 153 -9.90 -20.17 -2.33
N ALA A 154 -9.32 -19.02 -2.66
CA ALA A 154 -8.10 -18.93 -3.44
C ALA A 154 -7.26 -17.73 -2.99
N PRO A 155 -5.92 -17.87 -2.90
CA PRO A 155 -5.06 -16.75 -2.55
C PRO A 155 -5.15 -15.63 -3.59
N LEU A 156 -5.19 -14.39 -3.12
CA LEU A 156 -5.13 -13.20 -3.97
C LEU A 156 -3.68 -12.71 -3.98
N LEU A 157 -3.03 -12.78 -5.15
CA LEU A 157 -1.63 -12.41 -5.34
C LEU A 157 -1.50 -11.02 -5.96
N VAL A 158 -0.52 -10.25 -5.51
CA VAL A 158 -0.19 -8.95 -6.08
C VAL A 158 1.27 -8.97 -6.56
N SER A 159 1.47 -8.74 -7.86
CA SER A 159 2.82 -8.67 -8.44
C SER A 159 3.50 -7.33 -8.14
N ALA A 160 4.84 -7.32 -8.05
CA ALA A 160 5.63 -6.12 -7.78
C ALA A 160 5.33 -4.95 -8.75
N ASP A 161 5.28 -5.24 -10.05
CA ASP A 161 5.13 -4.21 -11.10
C ASP A 161 3.68 -4.00 -11.55
N GLY A 162 2.70 -4.56 -10.82
CA GLY A 162 1.32 -4.65 -11.27
C GLY A 162 0.30 -4.29 -10.21
N GLY A 163 -0.97 -4.48 -10.58
CA GLY A 163 -2.08 -4.42 -9.65
C GLY A 163 -3.24 -5.22 -10.17
N VAL A 164 -4.14 -5.57 -9.26
CA VAL A 164 -5.35 -6.31 -9.56
C VAL A 164 -6.55 -5.42 -9.32
N HIS A 165 -7.51 -5.47 -10.22
CA HIS A 165 -8.84 -4.95 -9.95
C HIS A 165 -9.54 -5.90 -9.00
N VAL A 166 -10.17 -5.35 -7.98
CA VAL A 166 -10.94 -6.10 -6.99
C VAL A 166 -12.40 -5.71 -7.13
N GLN A 167 -13.27 -6.70 -7.02
CA GLN A 167 -14.71 -6.51 -6.91
C GLN A 167 -15.26 -7.30 -5.74
N LEU A 168 -16.09 -6.65 -4.94
CA LEU A 168 -16.94 -7.32 -3.97
C LEU A 168 -18.38 -7.17 -4.46
N VAL A 169 -19.02 -8.30 -4.75
CA VAL A 169 -20.41 -8.36 -5.22
C VAL A 169 -21.28 -8.82 -4.06
N ALA A 170 -22.22 -7.97 -3.66
CA ALA A 170 -23.26 -8.27 -2.67
C ALA A 170 -24.60 -8.47 -3.37
N GLY A 171 -25.18 -9.66 -3.21
CA GLY A 171 -26.50 -9.98 -3.75
C GLY A 171 -27.65 -9.29 -3.00
N PRO A 172 -28.90 -9.56 -3.43
CA PRO A 172 -30.08 -9.07 -2.75
C PRO A 172 -30.14 -9.58 -1.31
N CYS A 173 -30.80 -8.82 -0.44
CA CYS A 173 -31.14 -9.29 0.90
C CYS A 173 -32.21 -10.39 0.80
N ASP A 174 -31.95 -11.53 1.43
CA ASP A 174 -32.95 -12.59 1.59
C ASP A 174 -33.96 -12.27 2.70
N GLU A 175 -35.00 -13.09 2.82
CA GLU A 175 -36.06 -12.95 3.84
C GLU A 175 -35.54 -13.03 5.28
N SER A 176 -34.35 -13.62 5.49
CA SER A 176 -33.70 -13.73 6.80
C SER A 176 -32.82 -12.52 7.15
N GLY A 177 -32.72 -11.53 6.26
CA GLY A 177 -31.85 -10.37 6.45
C GLY A 177 -30.40 -10.62 6.00
N GLY A 178 -30.13 -11.73 5.31
CA GLY A 178 -28.80 -12.11 4.86
C GLY A 178 -28.50 -11.65 3.42
N ARG A 179 -27.26 -11.20 3.19
CA ARG A 179 -26.74 -10.86 1.86
C ARG A 179 -25.56 -11.76 1.51
N GLN A 180 -25.70 -12.55 0.46
CA GLN A 180 -24.58 -13.32 -0.10
C GLN A 180 -23.54 -12.36 -0.68
N VAL A 181 -22.27 -12.56 -0.34
CA VAL A 181 -21.16 -11.77 -0.87
C VAL A 181 -20.10 -12.66 -1.51
N SER A 182 -19.42 -12.12 -2.52
CA SER A 182 -18.25 -12.75 -3.12
C SER A 182 -17.20 -11.69 -3.46
N ILE A 183 -15.92 -12.03 -3.23
CA ILE A 183 -14.77 -11.16 -3.51
C ILE A 183 -13.97 -11.77 -4.65
N HIS A 184 -13.77 -10.99 -5.70
CA HIS A 184 -13.11 -11.39 -6.93
C HIS A 184 -11.95 -10.47 -7.23
N SER A 185 -10.94 -10.99 -7.91
CA SER A 185 -9.91 -10.15 -8.52
C SER A 185 -9.59 -10.60 -9.93
N ARG A 186 -9.05 -9.66 -10.72
CA ARG A 186 -8.42 -9.95 -12.00
C ARG A 186 -7.22 -9.05 -12.19
N ASN A 187 -6.24 -9.50 -12.96
CA ASN A 187 -5.12 -8.65 -13.35
C ASN A 187 -5.64 -7.44 -14.15
N ALA A 188 -5.13 -6.24 -13.80
CA ALA A 188 -5.60 -4.99 -14.39
C ALA A 188 -5.39 -4.91 -15.92
N ASN A 189 -4.38 -5.61 -16.45
CA ASN A 189 -3.97 -5.49 -17.85
C ASN A 189 -4.62 -6.55 -18.77
N ALA A 190 -5.04 -7.69 -18.23
CA ALA A 190 -5.84 -8.74 -18.88
C ALA A 190 -6.04 -9.91 -17.91
N GLY A 191 -7.22 -10.53 -17.88
CA GLY A 191 -7.45 -11.76 -17.11
C GLY A 191 -8.93 -12.05 -16.85
N GLU A 192 -9.22 -13.32 -16.56
CA GLU A 192 -10.51 -13.76 -16.03
C GLU A 192 -10.63 -13.39 -14.55
N TRP A 193 -11.86 -13.23 -14.07
CA TRP A 193 -12.12 -13.03 -12.65
C TRP A 193 -11.88 -14.34 -11.89
N VAL A 194 -11.15 -14.23 -10.78
CA VAL A 194 -10.94 -15.32 -9.83
C VAL A 194 -11.67 -14.97 -8.55
N GLN A 195 -12.51 -15.88 -8.07
CA GLN A 195 -13.16 -15.75 -6.76
C GLN A 195 -12.17 -16.13 -5.66
N HIS A 196 -11.96 -15.22 -4.72
CA HIS A 196 -11.04 -15.38 -3.59
C HIS A 196 -11.76 -15.69 -2.29
N ALA A 197 -12.97 -15.15 -2.12
CA ALA A 197 -13.78 -15.40 -0.94
C ALA A 197 -15.27 -15.35 -1.26
N GLN A 198 -16.06 -16.04 -0.44
CA GLN A 198 -17.51 -15.97 -0.46
C GLN A 198 -18.05 -16.04 0.96
N GLY A 199 -19.21 -15.42 1.22
CA GLY A 199 -19.72 -15.31 2.57
C GLY A 199 -21.12 -14.74 2.65
N VAL A 200 -21.55 -14.43 3.87
CA VAL A 200 -22.85 -13.82 4.17
C VAL A 200 -22.69 -12.66 5.14
N LEU A 201 -23.25 -11.52 4.76
CA LEU A 201 -23.43 -10.35 5.62
C LEU A 201 -24.84 -10.33 6.21
N VAL A 202 -25.00 -9.86 7.44
CA VAL A 202 -26.30 -9.71 8.11
C VAL A 202 -26.39 -8.39 8.88
N GLY A 203 -27.61 -7.92 9.12
CA GLY A 203 -27.89 -6.67 9.83
C GLY A 203 -27.87 -6.75 11.37
N GLN A 204 -27.87 -7.95 11.95
CA GLN A 204 -27.88 -8.11 13.41
C GLN A 204 -26.50 -7.81 13.98
N SER A 205 -26.48 -6.93 14.99
CA SER A 205 -25.32 -6.58 15.80
C SER A 205 -25.52 -7.20 17.19
N GLU A 206 -24.54 -7.94 17.68
CA GLU A 206 -24.55 -8.44 19.06
C GLU A 206 -23.97 -7.39 20.02
N GLU A 207 -24.38 -7.41 21.29
CA GLU A 207 -23.73 -6.55 22.28
C GLU A 207 -22.25 -6.95 22.42
N PRO A 208 -21.31 -5.98 22.40
CA PRO A 208 -19.90 -6.30 22.51
C PRO A 208 -19.63 -7.03 23.83
N PRO A 209 -18.85 -8.13 23.80
CA PRO A 209 -18.52 -8.86 25.02
C PRO A 209 -17.77 -7.95 26.00
N VAL A 210 -18.11 -8.05 27.28
CA VAL A 210 -17.42 -7.30 28.33
C VAL A 210 -16.02 -7.88 28.52
N GLY A 211 -15.00 -7.08 28.20
CA GLY A 211 -13.60 -7.43 28.40
C GLY A 211 -13.25 -7.62 29.89
N PRO A 212 -12.10 -8.23 30.20
CA PRO A 212 -11.67 -8.41 31.58
C PRO A 212 -11.44 -7.05 32.26
N SER A 213 -11.78 -6.96 33.55
CA SER A 213 -11.60 -5.74 34.36
C SER A 213 -10.13 -5.42 34.66
N GLN A 214 -9.22 -6.37 34.44
CA GLN A 214 -7.78 -6.25 34.62
C GLN A 214 -7.05 -6.81 33.40
N TRP A 215 -5.96 -6.15 33.01
CA TRP A 215 -5.09 -6.59 31.91
C TRP A 215 -3.60 -6.59 32.30
N PRO A 216 -2.86 -7.69 32.06
CA PRO A 216 -3.37 -9.02 31.73
C PRO A 216 -4.20 -9.61 32.89
N PRO A 217 -4.98 -10.68 32.67
CA PRO A 217 -5.74 -11.33 33.75
C PRO A 217 -4.86 -11.72 34.94
N ALA A 218 -5.42 -11.66 36.15
CA ALA A 218 -4.71 -12.04 37.36
C ALA A 218 -4.25 -13.51 37.30
N GLY A 219 -2.96 -13.76 37.54
CA GLY A 219 -2.38 -15.10 37.45
C GLY A 219 -2.06 -15.58 36.02
N ALA A 220 -2.18 -14.71 35.02
CA ALA A 220 -1.68 -14.99 33.68
C ALA A 220 -0.14 -15.10 33.67
N ARG A 221 0.40 -16.06 32.90
CA ARG A 221 1.85 -16.29 32.77
C ARG A 221 2.34 -15.67 31.46
N PRO A 222 3.44 -14.91 31.45
CA PRO A 222 3.97 -14.34 30.21
C PRO A 222 4.39 -15.46 29.25
N VAL A 223 4.16 -15.24 27.97
CA VAL A 223 4.63 -16.07 26.85
C VAL A 223 5.75 -15.32 26.17
N ASP A 224 6.82 -16.04 25.82
CA ASP A 224 7.89 -15.47 25.02
C ASP A 224 7.41 -15.27 23.57
N VAL A 225 7.67 -14.09 23.04
CA VAL A 225 7.25 -13.65 21.69
C VAL A 225 8.45 -13.27 20.83
N GLU A 226 9.67 -13.28 21.39
CA GLU A 226 10.89 -12.79 20.72
C GLU A 226 11.17 -13.53 19.41
N HIS A 227 10.95 -14.85 19.40
CA HIS A 227 11.21 -15.71 18.25
C HIS A 227 9.98 -15.99 17.38
N LEU A 228 8.82 -15.39 17.69
CA LEU A 228 7.56 -15.69 16.99
C LEU A 228 7.67 -15.48 15.47
N TYR A 229 8.21 -14.34 15.06
CA TYR A 229 8.28 -13.99 13.64
C TYR A 229 9.35 -14.78 12.88
N ASP A 230 10.45 -15.14 13.54
CA ASP A 230 11.45 -16.06 12.97
C ASP A 230 10.85 -17.45 12.75
N ASP A 231 10.09 -17.96 13.72
CA ASP A 231 9.41 -19.25 13.64
C ASP A 231 8.33 -19.26 12.53
N LEU A 232 7.56 -18.18 12.40
CA LEU A 232 6.60 -18.01 11.32
C LEU A 232 7.31 -17.97 9.95
N ALA A 233 8.43 -17.26 9.83
CA ALA A 233 9.21 -17.18 8.60
C ALA A 233 9.77 -18.56 8.18
N MET A 234 10.23 -19.38 9.14
CA MET A 234 10.65 -20.77 8.88
C MET A 234 9.51 -21.65 8.35
N SER A 235 8.25 -21.31 8.65
CA SER A 235 7.07 -22.00 8.09
C SER A 235 6.60 -21.43 6.74
N GLY A 236 7.28 -20.40 6.22
CA GLY A 236 6.95 -19.72 4.98
C GLY A 236 6.00 -18.53 5.12
N LEU A 237 5.73 -18.05 6.34
CA LEU A 237 5.00 -16.81 6.61
C LEU A 237 5.98 -15.69 6.92
N GLU A 238 6.25 -14.87 5.92
CA GLU A 238 7.20 -13.77 5.98
C GLU A 238 6.44 -12.47 6.20
N TYR A 239 6.48 -11.97 7.43
CA TYR A 239 5.88 -10.70 7.81
C TYR A 239 6.94 -9.60 7.81
N GLY A 240 6.70 -8.52 7.09
CA GLY A 240 7.46 -7.28 7.19
C GLY A 240 7.03 -6.43 8.40
N PRO A 241 7.72 -5.31 8.65
CA PRO A 241 7.58 -4.54 9.89
C PRO A 241 6.15 -4.18 10.25
N LEU A 242 5.30 -3.82 9.28
CA LEU A 242 3.93 -3.38 9.57
C LEU A 242 3.02 -4.51 10.08
N PHE A 243 3.30 -5.76 9.72
CA PHE A 243 2.55 -6.93 10.16
C PHE A 243 3.13 -7.54 11.45
N GLN A 244 4.29 -7.08 11.92
CA GLN A 244 4.91 -7.53 13.15
C GLN A 244 4.40 -6.76 14.38
N GLY A 245 3.08 -6.74 14.56
CA GLY A 245 2.41 -5.92 15.57
C GLY A 245 2.30 -6.54 16.97
N LEU A 246 2.67 -7.80 17.18
CA LEU A 246 2.49 -8.48 18.46
C LEU A 246 3.54 -8.02 19.48
N VAL A 247 3.10 -7.32 20.52
CA VAL A 247 3.98 -6.65 21.51
C VAL A 247 4.25 -7.54 22.71
N ALA A 248 3.21 -8.16 23.26
CA ALA A 248 3.31 -8.99 24.45
C ALA A 248 2.18 -10.01 24.48
N ALA A 249 2.41 -11.16 25.11
CA ALA A 249 1.41 -12.19 25.27
C ALA A 249 1.48 -12.90 26.62
N TRP A 250 0.35 -13.43 27.07
CA TRP A 250 0.19 -14.19 28.30
C TRP A 250 -0.74 -15.38 28.09
N GLN A 251 -0.50 -16.46 28.84
CA GLN A 251 -1.40 -17.62 28.91
C GLN A 251 -2.15 -17.64 30.24
N HIS A 252 -3.46 -17.87 30.17
CA HIS A 252 -4.31 -18.03 31.34
C HIS A 252 -5.51 -18.92 30.99
N GLU A 253 -5.78 -19.94 31.80
CA GLU A 253 -6.93 -20.85 31.67
C GLU A 253 -7.15 -21.44 30.25
N GLY A 254 -6.05 -21.74 29.54
CA GLY A 254 -6.11 -22.32 28.18
C GLY A 254 -6.39 -21.30 27.07
N ALA A 255 -6.44 -20.01 27.39
CA ALA A 255 -6.49 -18.91 26.43
C ALA A 255 -5.15 -18.15 26.38
N VAL A 256 -4.91 -17.49 25.25
CA VAL A 256 -3.84 -16.51 25.07
C VAL A 256 -4.42 -15.11 25.11
N PHE A 257 -3.77 -14.21 25.83
CA PHE A 257 -4.08 -12.79 25.89
C PHE A 257 -2.91 -12.07 25.24
N ALA A 258 -3.12 -11.18 24.28
CA ALA A 258 -2.03 -10.46 23.62
C ALA A 258 -2.32 -8.97 23.47
N GLU A 259 -1.26 -8.17 23.56
CA GLU A 259 -1.27 -6.76 23.18
C GLU A 259 -0.67 -6.65 21.78
N ILE A 260 -1.43 -6.05 20.87
CA ILE A 260 -1.05 -5.82 19.48
C ILE A 260 -1.02 -4.31 19.25
N ALA A 261 0.02 -3.81 18.61
CA ALA A 261 0.11 -2.42 18.21
C ALA A 261 0.40 -2.34 16.70
N LEU A 262 -0.33 -1.48 16.01
CA LEU A 262 0.03 -1.11 14.66
C LEU A 262 1.33 -0.31 14.75
N PRO A 263 2.36 -0.63 13.95
CA PRO A 263 3.57 0.19 13.91
C PRO A 263 3.28 1.59 13.39
N GLU A 264 4.07 2.58 13.80
CA GLU A 264 3.81 4.01 13.53
C GLU A 264 3.66 4.34 12.03
N GLN A 265 4.31 3.56 11.16
CA GLN A 265 4.18 3.71 9.70
C GLN A 265 2.73 3.56 9.21
N GLY A 266 1.87 2.83 9.94
CA GLY A 266 0.47 2.60 9.61
C GLY A 266 -0.51 3.62 10.19
N TYR A 267 -0.09 4.51 11.10
CA TYR A 267 -1.02 5.39 11.84
C TYR A 267 -1.81 6.34 10.94
N VAL A 268 -1.19 6.83 9.87
CA VAL A 268 -1.85 7.74 8.91
C VAL A 268 -3.02 7.04 8.20
N GLU A 269 -2.90 5.74 7.91
CA GLU A 269 -3.92 4.97 7.20
C GLU A 269 -4.92 4.29 8.14
N ALA A 270 -4.58 4.11 9.43
CA ALA A 270 -5.41 3.40 10.40
C ALA A 270 -6.86 3.91 10.43
N GLY A 271 -7.05 5.24 10.46
CA GLY A 271 -8.37 5.88 10.49
C GLY A 271 -9.18 5.78 9.19
N ARG A 272 -8.59 5.27 8.10
CA ARG A 272 -9.26 5.11 6.79
C ARG A 272 -9.86 3.72 6.60
N PHE A 273 -9.49 2.78 7.45
CA PHE A 273 -10.07 1.44 7.51
C PHE A 273 -11.03 1.35 8.70
N GLY A 274 -11.94 0.37 8.65
CA GLY A 274 -12.63 -0.04 9.87
C GLY A 274 -11.60 -0.50 10.91
N LEU A 275 -10.81 -1.51 10.55
CA LEU A 275 -9.64 -1.94 11.30
C LEU A 275 -8.51 -2.19 10.30
N HIS A 276 -7.35 -1.60 10.52
CA HIS A 276 -6.25 -1.72 9.56
C HIS A 276 -5.91 -3.21 9.32
N PRO A 277 -5.82 -3.70 8.06
CA PRO A 277 -5.60 -5.12 7.78
C PRO A 277 -4.39 -5.73 8.48
N ALA A 278 -3.28 -5.01 8.59
CA ALA A 278 -2.10 -5.47 9.32
C ALA A 278 -2.32 -5.62 10.84
N LEU A 279 -3.15 -4.75 11.44
CA LEU A 279 -3.49 -4.84 12.86
C LEU A 279 -4.43 -6.02 13.14
N LEU A 280 -5.42 -6.23 12.26
CA LEU A 280 -6.30 -7.39 12.33
C LEU A 280 -5.53 -8.69 12.10
N ASP A 281 -4.64 -8.74 11.11
CA ASP A 281 -3.85 -9.93 10.82
C ASP A 281 -2.90 -10.29 11.98
N ALA A 282 -2.23 -9.29 12.57
CA ALA A 282 -1.36 -9.50 13.73
C ALA A 282 -2.10 -10.09 14.95
N SER A 283 -3.42 -9.86 15.09
CA SER A 283 -4.21 -10.52 16.12
C SER A 283 -4.25 -12.05 15.97
N LEU A 284 -4.18 -12.56 14.74
CA LEU A 284 -4.17 -13.99 14.43
C LEU A 284 -2.86 -14.64 14.85
N HIS A 285 -1.75 -13.89 14.88
CA HIS A 285 -0.44 -14.43 15.23
C HIS A 285 -0.40 -14.90 16.68
N ALA A 286 -1.26 -14.33 17.54
CA ALA A 286 -1.45 -14.80 18.91
C ALA A 286 -2.03 -16.23 18.99
N ALA A 287 -2.68 -16.74 17.94
CA ALA A 287 -3.13 -18.14 17.88
C ALA A 287 -1.97 -19.12 17.63
N ALA A 288 -0.84 -18.65 17.10
CA ALA A 288 0.39 -19.44 17.02
C ALA A 288 1.08 -19.57 18.38
N LEU A 289 0.67 -18.74 19.36
CA LEU A 289 1.15 -18.82 20.74
C LEU A 289 0.27 -19.81 21.52
N GLY A 290 0.92 -20.70 22.26
CA GLY A 290 0.24 -21.80 22.96
C GLY A 290 -0.23 -22.92 22.02
N ASP A 291 -0.63 -24.05 22.59
CA ASP A 291 -1.10 -25.21 21.83
C ASP A 291 -2.55 -25.00 21.32
N LEU A 292 -2.85 -23.82 20.77
CA LEU A 292 -4.18 -23.42 20.28
C LEU A 292 -4.43 -23.96 18.87
N VAL A 293 -3.40 -23.97 18.02
CA VAL A 293 -3.44 -24.52 16.65
C VAL A 293 -2.56 -25.77 16.57
N PRO A 294 -2.99 -26.85 15.90
CA PRO A 294 -2.13 -28.01 15.68
C PRO A 294 -0.85 -27.63 14.93
N ARG A 295 0.31 -27.88 15.52
CA ARG A 295 1.60 -27.74 14.83
C ARG A 295 1.73 -28.84 13.78
N ALA A 296 1.40 -28.54 12.53
CA ALA A 296 1.79 -29.37 11.41
C ALA A 296 3.25 -29.03 11.04
N GLU A 297 4.15 -30.02 11.09
CA GLU A 297 5.57 -29.81 10.77
C GLU A 297 5.73 -29.13 9.40
N GLY A 298 6.26 -27.89 9.42
CA GLY A 298 6.70 -27.17 8.22
C GLY A 298 5.62 -26.63 7.28
N ARG A 299 4.36 -26.46 7.72
CA ARG A 299 3.32 -25.82 6.91
C ARG A 299 2.72 -24.60 7.61
N PRO A 300 2.51 -23.49 6.88
CA PRO A 300 1.90 -22.31 7.44
C PRO A 300 0.41 -22.56 7.72
N TYR A 301 -0.08 -22.12 8.88
CA TYR A 301 -1.51 -22.13 9.18
C TYR A 301 -2.09 -20.78 8.80
N LEU A 302 -3.08 -20.80 7.91
CA LEU A 302 -3.82 -19.60 7.49
C LEU A 302 -5.30 -19.81 7.77
N PRO A 303 -6.05 -18.77 8.19
CA PRO A 303 -7.49 -18.88 8.32
C PRO A 303 -8.12 -19.31 6.99
N PHE A 304 -8.93 -20.36 7.03
CA PHE A 304 -9.73 -20.80 5.89
C PHE A 304 -11.12 -20.15 5.89
N ALA A 305 -11.67 -19.91 7.09
CA ALA A 305 -12.98 -19.29 7.26
C ALA A 305 -12.96 -18.34 8.46
N TRP A 306 -13.80 -17.32 8.37
CA TRP A 306 -14.09 -16.36 9.43
C TRP A 306 -15.58 -16.43 9.72
N SER A 307 -15.96 -16.37 11.00
CA SER A 307 -17.36 -16.47 11.41
C SER A 307 -17.62 -15.48 12.54
N GLY A 308 -18.79 -14.84 12.51
CA GLY A 308 -19.20 -13.94 13.57
C GLY A 308 -18.34 -12.67 13.70
N VAL A 309 -17.80 -12.13 12.60
CA VAL A 309 -16.93 -10.96 12.68
C VAL A 309 -17.77 -9.69 12.73
N GLU A 310 -17.55 -8.90 13.77
CA GLU A 310 -18.20 -7.62 13.98
C GLU A 310 -17.18 -6.56 14.40
N LEU A 311 -17.41 -5.31 13.98
CA LEU A 311 -16.57 -4.18 14.33
C LEU A 311 -17.38 -3.11 15.06
N HIS A 312 -17.06 -2.90 16.33
CA HIS A 312 -17.77 -1.94 17.19
C HIS A 312 -17.14 -0.54 17.20
N ALA A 313 -15.88 -0.40 16.80
CA ALA A 313 -15.16 0.86 16.74
C ALA A 313 -14.12 0.85 15.60
N ALA A 314 -13.90 2.00 14.96
CA ALA A 314 -12.98 2.13 13.84
C ALA A 314 -11.72 2.93 14.17
N GLY A 315 -10.66 2.77 13.37
CA GLY A 315 -9.44 3.58 13.47
C GLY A 315 -8.51 3.22 14.62
N ALA A 316 -8.65 2.03 15.20
CA ALA A 316 -7.76 1.56 16.26
C ALA A 316 -6.31 1.46 15.78
N THR A 317 -5.37 1.85 16.64
CA THR A 317 -3.92 1.66 16.45
C THR A 317 -3.33 0.60 17.38
N GLY A 318 -4.13 0.03 18.27
CA GLY A 318 -3.73 -1.07 19.14
C GLY A 318 -4.94 -1.87 19.60
N LEU A 319 -4.69 -3.15 19.90
CA LEU A 319 -5.68 -4.11 20.35
C LEU A 319 -5.19 -4.83 21.60
N ARG A 320 -6.17 -5.21 22.43
CA ARG A 320 -6.03 -6.25 23.44
C ARG A 320 -6.89 -7.40 23.00
N VAL A 321 -6.29 -8.57 22.78
CA VAL A 321 -6.97 -9.70 22.18
C VAL A 321 -6.95 -10.89 23.11
N LYS A 322 -8.08 -11.58 23.24
CA LYS A 322 -8.18 -12.89 23.89
C LYS A 322 -8.43 -13.94 22.82
N VAL A 323 -7.48 -14.85 22.67
CA VAL A 323 -7.55 -16.00 21.77
C VAL A 323 -7.87 -17.26 22.57
N SER A 324 -8.97 -17.94 22.22
CA SER A 324 -9.41 -19.15 22.90
C SER A 324 -9.62 -20.29 21.89
N ARG A 325 -9.24 -21.51 22.28
CA ARG A 325 -9.43 -22.70 21.45
C ARG A 325 -10.86 -23.21 21.60
N GLY A 326 -11.58 -23.36 20.48
CA GLY A 326 -12.82 -24.11 20.41
C GLY A 326 -12.59 -25.57 20.00
N SER A 327 -13.65 -26.33 19.74
CA SER A 327 -13.54 -27.74 19.38
C SER A 327 -12.87 -27.98 18.02
N SER A 328 -13.06 -27.05 17.09
CA SER A 328 -12.58 -27.13 15.71
C SER A 328 -12.06 -25.80 15.15
N ASP A 329 -12.12 -24.74 15.96
CA ASP A 329 -11.87 -23.34 15.58
C ASP A 329 -11.10 -22.60 16.69
N THR A 330 -10.78 -21.34 16.41
CA THR A 330 -10.17 -20.42 17.36
C THR A 330 -11.02 -19.15 17.39
N SER A 331 -11.42 -18.72 18.59
CA SER A 331 -12.16 -17.48 18.81
C SER A 331 -11.20 -16.38 19.23
N ILE A 332 -11.37 -15.19 18.64
CA ILE A 332 -10.62 -13.97 18.96
C ILE A 332 -11.63 -12.90 19.34
N VAL A 333 -11.42 -12.28 20.51
CA VAL A 333 -12.21 -11.16 21.04
C VAL A 333 -11.28 -10.03 21.43
#